data_AF-A0A5X5TDA5-F1
#
_entry.id   AF-A0A5X5TDA5-F1
#
_cell.length_a   1.000
_cell.length_b   1.000
_cell.length_c   1.000
_cell.angle_alpha   90.00
_cell.angle_beta   90.00
_cell.angle_gamma   90.00
#
_symmetry.space_group_name_H-M   'P 1'
#
loop_
_entity.id
_entity.type
_entity.pdbx_description
1 polymer ?
#
loop_
_entity_poly.entity_id
_entity_poly.type
_entity_poly.pdbx_seq_one_letter_code
_entity_poly.pdbx_strand_id
1 'polypeptide(L)'
;MRLKLIVKSFALAGLLSSTALTPLFAQEAPKGATASTRQANDALYNQLPFSDNTDFTNAHKGFIAALPEDVIKGEQGNVIWNPQQYAFIKEGEKSPDTVNPSLWRQS
;
A
#
# COMPACT_ATOMS: atom_id res chain seq x y z
N MET A 1 63.87 33.29 -14.85
CA MET A 1 63.93 32.85 -13.44
C MET A 1 62.54 32.92 -12.81
N ARG A 2 62.12 31.81 -12.20
CA ARG A 2 61.37 31.77 -10.93
C ARG A 2 59.98 32.42 -10.85
N LEU A 3 59.06 32.04 -11.75
CA LEU A 3 57.63 32.13 -11.44
C LEU A 3 56.80 31.05 -12.17
N LYS A 4 57.39 29.87 -12.36
CA LYS A 4 56.74 28.70 -12.96
C LYS A 4 56.93 27.48 -12.05
N LEU A 5 56.56 27.54 -10.76
CA LEU A 5 56.68 26.33 -9.92
C LEU A 5 55.80 26.25 -8.65
N ILE A 6 54.80 27.12 -8.45
CA ILE A 6 53.96 27.08 -7.23
C ILE A 6 52.47 26.79 -7.49
N VAL A 7 51.96 27.01 -8.71
CA VAL A 7 50.51 26.83 -8.98
C VAL A 7 50.14 25.39 -9.39
N LYS A 8 51.12 24.48 -9.56
CA LYS A 8 50.87 23.09 -9.99
C LYS A 8 50.72 22.06 -8.86
N SER A 9 50.77 22.46 -7.59
CA SER A 9 50.83 21.52 -6.46
C SER A 9 49.62 21.49 -5.53
N PHE A 10 48.48 22.09 -5.92
CA PHE A 10 47.21 21.93 -5.19
C PHE A 10 46.15 21.18 -6.03
N ALA A 11 46.60 20.26 -6.87
CA ALA A 11 45.75 19.28 -7.55
C ALA A 11 45.98 17.89 -6.95
N LEU A 12 45.95 17.75 -5.62
CA LEU A 12 45.90 16.44 -4.97
C LEU A 12 45.53 16.62 -3.49
N ALA A 13 44.30 16.23 -3.15
CA ALA A 13 43.86 15.66 -1.86
C ALA A 13 42.45 16.18 -1.48
N GLY A 14 41.52 15.25 -1.35
CA GLY A 14 40.39 15.44 -0.45
C GLY A 14 39.01 15.58 -1.10
N LEU A 15 38.62 14.67 -2.00
CA LEU A 15 37.23 14.21 -1.97
C LEU A 15 37.25 12.78 -1.42
N LEU A 16 37.14 12.68 -0.09
CA LEU A 16 36.74 11.44 0.56
C LEU A 16 35.36 11.08 0.01
N SER A 17 35.29 10.02 -0.77
CA SER A 17 34.04 9.34 -1.10
C SER A 17 33.43 8.83 0.20
N SER A 18 32.61 9.65 0.84
CA SER A 18 31.69 9.22 1.89
C SER A 18 30.61 8.36 1.23
N THR A 19 30.91 7.08 1.02
CA THR A 19 29.86 6.07 0.90
C THR A 19 29.15 6.03 2.25
N ALA A 20 28.09 6.81 2.38
CA ALA A 20 27.14 6.62 3.46
C ALA A 20 26.63 5.17 3.34
N LEU A 21 27.06 4.33 4.28
CA LEU A 21 26.45 3.03 4.54
C LEU A 21 25.05 3.29 5.06
N THR A 22 24.12 3.64 4.17
CA THR A 22 22.70 3.49 4.48
C THR A 22 22.47 1.98 4.64
N PRO A 23 21.96 1.49 5.78
CA PRO A 23 21.50 0.12 5.84
C PRO A 23 20.37 -0.02 4.82
N LEU A 24 20.66 -0.71 3.72
CA LEU A 24 19.65 -1.17 2.79
C LEU A 24 18.89 -2.27 3.53
N PHE A 25 17.90 -1.89 4.34
CA PHE A 25 16.89 -2.84 4.76
C PHE A 25 16.18 -3.26 3.47
N ALA A 26 16.53 -4.44 2.96
CA ALA A 26 15.82 -5.03 1.84
C ALA A 26 14.39 -5.27 2.32
N GLN A 27 13.46 -4.45 1.83
CA GLN A 27 12.05 -4.64 2.11
C GLN A 27 11.61 -5.91 1.37
N GLU A 28 11.52 -7.01 2.11
CA GLU A 28 11.06 -8.30 1.58
C GLU A 28 9.62 -8.13 1.08
N ALA A 29 9.36 -8.55 -0.16
CA ALA A 29 8.03 -8.45 -0.73
C ALA A 29 7.01 -9.25 0.10
N PRO A 30 5.71 -8.87 0.10
CA PRO A 30 4.68 -9.63 0.77
C PRO A 30 4.69 -11.10 0.33
N LYS A 31 4.59 -12.01 1.30
CA LYS A 31 4.53 -13.46 1.06
C LYS A 31 3.07 -13.87 0.82
N GLY A 32 2.87 -14.95 0.07
CA GLY A 32 1.55 -15.57 -0.03
C GLY A 32 1.08 -16.14 1.31
N ALA A 33 -0.24 -16.36 1.45
CA ALA A 33 -0.80 -17.02 2.61
C ALA A 33 -0.22 -18.44 2.75
N THR A 34 0.14 -18.82 3.97
CA THR A 34 0.57 -20.19 4.26
C THR A 34 -0.63 -21.15 4.22
N ALA A 35 -0.37 -22.46 4.25
CA ALA A 35 -1.43 -23.46 4.38
C ALA A 35 -2.25 -23.27 5.66
N SER A 36 -1.60 -22.97 6.78
CA SER A 36 -2.29 -22.74 8.06
C SER A 36 -3.17 -21.48 8.04
N THR A 37 -2.70 -20.39 7.42
CA THR A 37 -3.50 -19.17 7.25
C THR A 37 -4.73 -19.41 6.38
N ARG A 38 -4.57 -20.09 5.23
CA ARG A 38 -5.71 -20.45 4.37
C ARG A 38 -6.74 -21.28 5.14
N GLN A 39 -6.28 -22.32 5.84
CA GLN A 39 -7.17 -23.18 6.63
C GLN A 39 -7.94 -22.39 7.71
N ALA A 40 -7.27 -21.46 8.39
CA ALA A 40 -7.92 -20.62 9.40
C ALA A 40 -8.97 -19.69 8.79
N ASN A 41 -8.68 -19.08 7.63
CA ASN A 41 -9.63 -18.25 6.89
C ASN A 41 -10.81 -19.08 6.37
N ASP A 42 -10.55 -20.24 5.75
CA ASP A 42 -11.59 -21.11 5.21
C ASP A 42 -12.55 -21.64 6.29
N ALA A 43 -12.04 -21.91 7.50
CA ALA A 43 -12.86 -22.38 8.62
C ALA A 43 -13.96 -21.38 9.02
N LEU A 44 -13.76 -20.07 8.81
CA LEU A 44 -14.74 -19.04 9.17
C LEU A 44 -16.02 -19.13 8.33
N TYR A 45 -15.95 -19.59 7.08
CA TYR A 45 -17.13 -19.77 6.24
C TYR A 45 -18.14 -20.77 6.83
N ASN A 46 -17.68 -21.68 7.70
CA ASN A 46 -18.53 -22.65 8.39
C ASN A 46 -18.94 -22.19 9.80
N GLN A 47 -18.38 -21.09 10.30
CA GLN A 47 -18.61 -20.59 11.67
C GLN A 47 -19.50 -19.33 11.70
N LEU A 48 -19.51 -18.56 10.63
CA LEU A 48 -20.24 -17.29 10.54
C LEU A 48 -21.33 -17.36 9.45
N PRO A 49 -22.43 -16.61 9.60
CA PRO A 49 -23.56 -16.65 8.67
C PRO A 49 -23.29 -15.85 7.38
N PHE A 50 -22.35 -16.28 6.54
CA PHE A 50 -22.01 -15.59 5.29
C PHE A 50 -23.15 -15.52 4.26
N SER A 51 -24.17 -16.37 4.40
CA SER A 51 -25.39 -16.29 3.59
C SER A 51 -26.33 -15.16 4.00
N ASP A 52 -26.14 -14.56 5.18
CA ASP A 52 -26.88 -13.39 5.63
C ASP A 52 -26.36 -12.11 4.95
N ASN A 53 -27.16 -11.61 4.01
CA ASN A 53 -26.88 -10.40 3.23
C ASN A 53 -27.70 -9.19 3.68
N THR A 54 -28.23 -9.21 4.91
CA THR A 54 -29.03 -8.11 5.46
C THR A 54 -28.23 -6.80 5.48
N ASP A 55 -26.94 -6.85 5.83
CA ASP A 55 -26.10 -5.64 5.86
C ASP A 55 -25.91 -5.01 4.49
N PHE A 56 -25.70 -5.81 3.43
CA PHE A 56 -25.62 -5.29 2.06
C PHE A 56 -26.94 -4.63 1.64
N THR A 57 -28.07 -5.29 1.94
CA THR A 57 -29.40 -4.71 1.68
C THR A 57 -29.59 -3.37 2.39
N ASN A 58 -29.14 -3.29 3.65
CA ASN A 58 -29.22 -2.05 4.43
C ASN A 58 -28.27 -0.97 3.92
N ALA A 59 -27.05 -1.31 3.49
CA ALA A 59 -26.07 -0.37 2.96
C ALA A 59 -26.54 0.27 1.64
N HIS A 60 -27.24 -0.47 0.79
CA HIS A 60 -27.82 0.03 -0.47
C HIS A 60 -29.16 0.77 -0.30
N LYS A 61 -29.78 0.67 0.88
CA LYS A 61 -31.14 1.18 1.09
C LYS A 61 -31.18 2.70 1.02
N GLY A 62 -32.01 3.21 0.11
CA GLY A 62 -32.23 4.66 -0.03
C GLY A 62 -31.11 5.40 -0.75
N PHE A 63 -30.30 4.68 -1.53
CA PHE A 63 -29.29 5.30 -2.40
C PHE A 63 -29.90 6.39 -3.31
N ILE A 64 -29.28 7.57 -3.33
CA ILE A 64 -29.71 8.72 -4.14
C ILE A 64 -28.73 8.98 -5.29
N ALA A 65 -27.43 9.03 -4.98
CA ALA A 65 -26.38 9.32 -5.95
C ALA A 65 -25.02 8.77 -5.48
N ALA A 66 -24.15 8.45 -6.43
CA ALA A 66 -22.77 8.06 -6.18
C ALA A 66 -21.88 9.27 -5.94
N LEU A 67 -20.75 9.06 -5.26
CA LEU A 67 -19.69 10.06 -5.18
C LEU A 67 -19.00 10.23 -6.55
N PRO A 68 -18.47 11.43 -6.87
CA PRO A 68 -17.57 11.60 -8.02
C PRO A 68 -16.34 10.70 -7.90
N GLU A 69 -15.80 10.26 -9.04
CA GLU A 69 -14.61 9.38 -9.07
C GLU A 69 -13.28 10.13 -8.96
N ASP A 70 -13.32 11.47 -9.01
CA ASP A 70 -12.13 12.31 -8.97
C ASP A 70 -11.41 12.28 -7.62
N VAL A 71 -10.08 12.34 -7.67
CA VAL A 71 -9.24 12.47 -6.48
C VAL A 71 -9.34 13.87 -5.91
N ILE A 72 -9.77 13.98 -4.65
CA ILE A 72 -9.78 15.24 -3.89
C ILE A 72 -8.34 15.60 -3.55
N LYS A 73 -7.92 16.82 -3.92
CA LYS A 73 -6.59 17.35 -3.65
C LYS A 73 -6.65 18.61 -2.80
N GLY A 74 -5.63 18.80 -1.96
CA GLY A 74 -5.42 20.05 -1.24
C GLY A 74 -4.83 21.14 -2.14
N GLU A 75 -4.74 22.36 -1.61
CA GLU A 75 -4.20 23.53 -2.33
C GLU A 75 -2.76 23.32 -2.84
N GLN A 76 -1.99 22.49 -2.14
CA GLN A 76 -0.61 22.13 -2.49
C GLN A 76 -0.53 20.94 -3.46
N GLY A 77 -1.68 20.43 -3.93
CA GLY A 77 -1.76 19.30 -4.85
C GLY A 77 -1.64 17.92 -4.21
N ASN A 78 -1.46 17.83 -2.90
CA ASN A 78 -1.45 16.56 -2.16
C ASN A 78 -2.83 15.90 -2.19
N VAL A 79 -2.86 14.56 -2.29
CA VAL A 79 -4.11 13.79 -2.23
C VAL A 79 -4.69 13.87 -0.82
N ILE A 80 -5.94 14.32 -0.72
CA ILE A 80 -6.74 14.28 0.51
C ILE A 80 -7.56 12.99 0.53
N TRP A 81 -8.23 12.65 -0.58
CA TRP A 81 -9.00 11.41 -0.71
C TRP A 81 -9.05 10.96 -2.16
N ASN A 82 -8.66 9.72 -2.43
CA ASN A 82 -8.96 9.03 -3.69
C ASN A 82 -10.13 8.02 -3.50
N PRO A 83 -11.32 8.26 -4.08
CA PRO A 83 -12.46 7.34 -3.96
C PRO A 83 -12.21 5.97 -4.60
N GLN A 84 -11.23 5.86 -5.50
CA GLN A 84 -10.88 4.63 -6.21
C GLN A 84 -9.80 3.79 -5.49
N GLN A 85 -9.33 4.22 -4.32
CA GLN A 85 -8.23 3.57 -3.60
C GLN A 85 -8.51 2.09 -3.27
N TYR A 86 -9.78 1.72 -3.07
CA TYR A 86 -10.21 0.39 -2.66
C TYR A 86 -11.01 -0.36 -3.74
N ALA A 87 -10.92 0.06 -5.01
CA ALA A 87 -11.69 -0.52 -6.12
C ALA A 87 -11.40 -2.02 -6.41
N PHE A 88 -10.37 -2.59 -5.77
CA PHE A 88 -10.07 -4.03 -5.80
C PHE A 88 -10.99 -4.85 -4.88
N ILE A 89 -11.73 -4.20 -3.97
CA ILE A 89 -12.72 -4.83 -3.10
C ILE A 89 -14.08 -4.66 -3.77
N LYS A 90 -14.71 -5.78 -4.13
CA LYS A 90 -15.99 -5.78 -4.85
C LYS A 90 -16.98 -6.65 -4.11
N GLU A 91 -18.19 -6.13 -3.96
CA GLU A 91 -19.30 -6.86 -3.35
C GLU A 91 -19.55 -8.19 -4.07
N GLY A 92 -19.75 -9.25 -3.29
CA GLY A 92 -19.99 -10.60 -3.80
C GLY A 92 -18.74 -11.37 -4.25
N GLU A 93 -17.57 -10.74 -4.32
CA GLU A 93 -16.33 -11.47 -4.62
C GLU A 93 -15.79 -12.22 -3.40
N LYS A 94 -15.28 -13.44 -3.62
CA LYS A 94 -14.63 -14.24 -2.57
C LYS A 94 -13.40 -13.51 -2.06
N SER A 95 -13.19 -13.52 -0.75
CA SER A 95 -11.98 -12.95 -0.15
C SER A 95 -10.70 -13.61 -0.70
N PRO A 96 -9.64 -12.85 -0.96
CA PRO A 96 -8.31 -13.42 -1.19
C PRO A 96 -7.86 -14.25 0.02
N ASP A 97 -7.04 -15.26 -0.22
CA ASP A 97 -6.48 -16.14 0.82
C ASP A 97 -5.66 -15.38 1.89
N THR A 98 -5.17 -14.19 1.54
CA THR A 98 -4.38 -13.30 2.41
C THR A 98 -5.23 -12.38 3.28
N VAL A 99 -6.56 -12.41 3.16
CA VAL A 99 -7.48 -11.57 3.94
C VAL A 99 -8.50 -12.44 4.68
N ASN A 100 -8.78 -12.10 5.93
CA ASN A 100 -9.84 -12.75 6.68
C ASN A 100 -11.20 -12.54 5.97
N PRO A 101 -12.02 -13.57 5.72
CA PRO A 101 -13.25 -13.43 4.95
C PRO A 101 -14.31 -12.55 5.63
N SER A 102 -14.36 -12.53 6.96
CA SER A 102 -15.29 -11.64 7.68
C SER A 102 -14.87 -10.18 7.57
N LEU A 103 -13.57 -9.91 7.59
CA LEU A 103 -13.05 -8.56 7.36
C LEU A 103 -13.30 -8.14 5.91
N TRP A 104 -13.09 -9.04 4.95
CA TRP A 104 -13.34 -8.78 3.53
C TRP A 104 -14.80 -8.38 3.27
N ARG A 105 -15.77 -9.07 3.89
CA ARG A 105 -17.20 -8.71 3.81
C ARG A 105 -17.50 -7.28 4.28
N GLN A 106 -16.71 -6.77 5.24
CA GLN A 106 -16.88 -5.43 5.82
C GLN A 106 -16.16 -4.32 5.05
N SER A 107 -15.22 -4.69 4.17
CA SER A 107 -14.28 -3.76 3.54
C SER A 107 -14.83 -3.05 2.31
#